data_AF-A0A9E5K6Z5-F1
#
_entry.id   AF-A0A9E5K6Z5-F1
#
_cell.length_a   1.000
_cell.length_b   1.000
_cell.length_c   1.000
_cell.angle_alpha   90.00
_cell.angle_beta   90.00
_cell.angle_gamma   90.00
#
_symmetry.space_group_name_H-M   'P 1'
#
loop_
_entity.id
_entity.type
_entity.pdbx_description
1 polymer ?
#
loop_
_entity_poly.entity_id
_entity_poly.type
_entity_poly.pdbx_seq_one_letter_code
_entity_poly.pdbx_strand_id
1 'polypeptide(L)'
;MEWIVPLVTLTGMEIVLGIDNIIFLAILAGRLPKEQRGYARQIGLILALGTRLLLLFSISWILSLHQIVFTLPEWVAKTEEAREI
;
A
#
# COMPACT_ATOMS: atom_id res chain seq x y z
N MET A 1 -20.76 -17.34 -4.38
CA MET A 1 -19.56 -16.99 -5.20
C MET A 1 -18.99 -15.62 -4.87
N GLU A 2 -19.73 -14.73 -4.21
CA GLU A 2 -19.31 -13.37 -3.81
C GLU A 2 -17.95 -13.28 -3.07
N TRP A 3 -17.58 -14.26 -2.22
CA TRP A 3 -16.36 -14.20 -1.40
C TRP A 3 -15.07 -14.53 -2.15
N ILE A 4 -15.15 -15.22 -3.29
CA ILE A 4 -13.98 -15.64 -4.07
C ILE A 4 -13.38 -14.45 -4.82
N VAL A 5 -14.22 -13.54 -5.30
CA VAL A 5 -13.80 -12.39 -6.10
C VAL A 5 -12.82 -11.47 -5.35
N PRO A 6 -13.14 -10.94 -4.15
CA PRO A 6 -12.21 -10.08 -3.43
C PRO A 6 -10.92 -10.81 -3.01
N LEU A 7 -11.00 -12.09 -2.68
CA LEU A 7 -9.81 -12.91 -2.35
C LEU A 7 -8.85 -13.03 -3.54
N VAL A 8 -9.39 -13.34 -4.73
CA VAL A 8 -8.62 -13.46 -5.96
C VAL A 8 -8.07 -12.11 -6.38
N THR A 9 -8.86 -11.04 -6.31
CA THR A 9 -8.40 -9.70 -6.68
C THR A 9 -7.34 -9.18 -5.71
N LEU A 10 -7.50 -9.35 -4.40
CA LEU A 10 -6.53 -8.92 -3.39
C LEU A 10 -5.21 -9.68 -3.55
N THR A 11 -5.29 -11.01 -3.72
CA THR A 11 -4.12 -11.86 -3.93
C THR A 11 -3.42 -11.55 -5.25
N GLY A 12 -4.19 -11.32 -6.31
CA GLY A 12 -3.65 -10.91 -7.62
C GLY A 12 -2.95 -9.55 -7.56
N MET A 13 -3.55 -8.56 -6.90
CA MET A 13 -2.94 -7.24 -6.71
C MET A 13 -1.66 -7.32 -5.89
N GLU A 14 -1.63 -8.11 -4.82
CA GLU A 14 -0.42 -8.29 -4.00
C GLU A 14 0.73 -8.92 -4.81
N ILE A 15 0.42 -9.88 -5.69
CA ILE A 15 1.42 -10.47 -6.57
C ILE A 15 1.97 -9.43 -7.56
N VAL A 16 1.11 -8.63 -8.20
CA VAL A 16 1.55 -7.60 -9.17
C VAL A 16 2.41 -6.53 -8.48
N LEU A 17 1.99 -6.07 -7.30
CA LEU A 17 2.76 -5.12 -6.47
C LEU A 17 4.09 -5.73 -5.97
N GLY A 18 4.11 -7.02 -5.66
CA GLY A 18 5.32 -7.73 -5.24
C GLY A 18 6.31 -7.95 -6.39
N ILE A 19 5.82 -8.20 -7.61
CA ILE A 19 6.66 -8.44 -8.80
C ILE A 19 7.42 -7.17 -9.20
N ASP A 20 6.78 -6.01 -9.17
CA ASP A 20 7.41 -4.73 -9.53
C ASP A 20 8.69 -4.47 -8.71
N ASN A 21 8.62 -4.79 -7.41
CA ASN A 21 9.73 -4.62 -6.46
C ASN A 21 10.86 -5.67 -6.65
N ILE A 22 10.52 -6.93 -6.94
CA ILE A 22 11.52 -7.99 -7.23
C ILE A 22 12.22 -7.75 -8.58
N ILE A 23 11.50 -7.29 -9.60
CA ILE A 23 12.08 -6.97 -10.92
C ILE A 23 13.11 -5.85 -10.79
N PHE A 24 12.83 -4.80 -10.01
CA PHE A 24 13.80 -3.73 -9.76
C PHE A 24 15.11 -4.26 -9.14
N LEU A 25 15.01 -5.15 -8.14
CA LEU A 25 16.16 -5.81 -7.54
C LEU A 25 16.95 -6.67 -8.52
N ALA A 26 16.26 -7.48 -9.31
CA ALA A 26 16.88 -8.37 -10.28
C ALA A 26 17.62 -7.58 -11.37
N ILE A 27 17.04 -6.47 -11.84
CA ILE A 27 17.67 -5.55 -12.80
C ILE A 27 18.93 -4.92 -12.21
N LEU A 28 18.88 -4.46 -10.97
CA LEU A 28 20.01 -3.81 -10.32
C LEU A 28 21.14 -4.82 -10.06
N ALA A 29 20.82 -6.02 -9.54
CA ALA A 29 21.80 -7.07 -9.26
C ALA A 29 22.46 -7.65 -10.53
N GLY A 30 21.74 -7.68 -11.65
CA GLY A 30 22.26 -8.16 -12.94
C GLY A 30 23.39 -7.30 -13.53
N ARG A 31 23.51 -6.04 -13.10
CA ARG A 31 24.53 -5.09 -13.57
C ARG A 31 25.85 -5.16 -12.79
N LEU A 32 25.97 -6.00 -11.74
CA LEU A 32 27.14 -5.99 -10.86
C LEU A 32 28.23 -7.04 -11.18
N PRO A 33 29.52 -6.63 -11.18
CA PRO A 33 30.69 -7.51 -11.29
C PRO A 33 30.74 -8.57 -10.18
N LYS A 34 31.38 -9.71 -10.45
CA LYS A 34 31.37 -10.89 -9.57
C LYS A 34 31.90 -10.60 -8.15
N GLU A 35 32.85 -9.69 -7.97
CA GLU A 35 33.33 -9.29 -6.63
C GLU A 35 32.30 -8.49 -5.82
N GLN A 36 31.38 -7.75 -6.46
CA GLN A 36 30.45 -6.84 -5.76
C GLN A 36 29.04 -7.42 -5.55
N ARG A 37 28.77 -8.62 -6.11
CA ARG A 37 27.47 -9.30 -5.98
C ARG A 37 27.06 -9.60 -4.54
N GLY A 38 28.03 -9.83 -3.65
CA GLY A 38 27.75 -10.02 -2.22
C GLY A 38 27.12 -8.77 -1.60
N TYR A 39 27.78 -7.64 -1.79
CA TYR A 39 27.39 -6.35 -1.22
C TYR A 39 26.10 -5.80 -1.85
N ALA A 40 25.97 -5.88 -3.17
CA ALA A 40 24.77 -5.42 -3.86
C ALA A 40 23.52 -6.24 -3.56
N ARG A 41 23.67 -7.53 -3.27
CA ARG A 41 22.55 -8.38 -2.85
C ARG A 41 22.08 -8.04 -1.44
N GLN A 42 23.00 -7.70 -0.53
CA GLN A 42 22.67 -7.17 0.79
C GLN A 42 21.98 -5.80 0.70
N ILE A 43 22.54 -4.87 -0.08
CA ILE A 43 21.95 -3.55 -0.32
C ILE A 43 20.57 -3.68 -0.96
N GLY A 44 20.43 -4.57 -1.95
CA GLY A 44 19.15 -4.85 -2.59
C GLY A 44 18.13 -5.40 -1.59
N LEU A 45 18.50 -6.40 -0.79
CA LEU A 45 17.61 -6.95 0.24
C LEU A 45 17.15 -5.87 1.24
N ILE A 46 18.08 -5.02 1.71
CA ILE A 46 17.77 -3.92 2.63
C ILE A 46 16.88 -2.86 1.94
N LEU A 47 17.17 -2.50 0.69
CA LEU A 47 16.37 -1.54 -0.06
C LEU A 47 14.95 -2.05 -0.33
N ALA A 48 14.78 -3.33 -0.69
CA ALA A 48 13.47 -3.90 -0.96
C ALA A 48 12.61 -4.05 0.30
N LEU A 49 13.23 -4.40 1.43
CA LEU A 49 12.54 -4.36 2.73
C LEU A 49 12.22 -2.91 3.13
N GLY A 50 13.15 -1.98 2.86
CA GLY A 50 13.00 -0.56 3.15
C GLY A 50 11.87 0.11 2.37
N THR A 51 11.81 -0.07 1.05
CA THR A 51 10.72 0.46 0.21
C THR A 51 9.38 -0.13 0.58
N ARG A 52 9.33 -1.42 0.93
CA ARG A 52 8.11 -2.07 1.43
C ARG A 52 7.62 -1.43 2.74
N LEU A 53 8.51 -1.22 3.70
CA LEU A 53 8.19 -0.55 4.97
C LEU A 53 7.74 0.90 4.75
N LEU A 54 8.42 1.64 3.88
CA LEU A 54 8.08 3.02 3.53
C LEU A 54 6.67 3.11 2.92
N LEU A 55 6.38 2.27 1.92
CA LEU A 55 5.08 2.26 1.26
C LEU A 55 3.96 1.84 2.21
N LEU A 56 4.18 0.80 3.02
CA LEU A 56 3.21 0.38 4.05
C LEU A 56 2.95 1.48 5.07
N PHE A 57 4.00 2.16 5.54
CA PHE A 57 3.89 3.28 6.45
C PHE A 57 3.13 4.46 5.81
N SER A 58 3.44 4.81 4.56
CA SER A 58 2.72 5.86 3.82
C SER A 58 1.25 5.53 3.64
N ILE A 59 0.90 4.29 3.29
CA ILE A 59 -0.50 3.86 3.16
C ILE A 59 -1.20 3.94 4.52
N SER A 60 -0.58 3.44 5.59
CA SER A 60 -1.12 3.55 6.94
C SER A 60 -1.35 5.00 7.36
N TRP A 61 -0.42 5.90 7.03
CA TRP A 61 -0.54 7.32 7.32
C TRP A 61 -1.69 7.97 6.55
N ILE A 62 -1.81 7.68 5.26
CA ILE A 62 -2.88 8.19 4.40
C ILE A 62 -4.25 7.70 4.87
N LEU A 63 -4.37 6.41 5.22
CA LEU A 63 -5.61 5.84 5.75
C LEU A 63 -5.98 6.44 7.11
N SER A 64 -4.99 6.76 7.95
CA SER A 64 -5.23 7.49 9.20
C SER A 64 -5.83 8.88 8.96
N LEU A 65 -5.52 9.52 7.83
CA LEU A 65 -6.10 10.80 7.44
C LEU A 65 -7.53 10.67 6.89
N HIS A 66 -7.89 9.49 6.40
CA HIS A 66 -9.21 9.19 5.84
C HIS A 66 -10.23 8.68 6.87
N GLN A 67 -9.81 8.42 8.12
CA GLN A 67 -10.78 8.25 9.19
C GLN A 67 -11.49 9.59 9.40
N ILE A 68 -12.82 9.55 9.39
CA ILE A 68 -13.72 10.70 9.47
C ILE A 68 -13.30 11.58 10.66
N VAL A 69 -12.48 12.61 10.40
CA VAL A 69 -12.05 13.58 11.43
C VAL A 69 -13.20 14.53 11.78
N PHE A 70 -14.18 14.64 10.88
CA PHE A 70 -15.35 15.50 11.00
C PHE A 70 -16.64 14.67 10.94
N THR A 71 -17.21 14.40 12.10
CA THR A 71 -18.60 13.93 12.20
C THR A 71 -19.51 15.16 12.12
N LEU A 72 -20.41 15.22 11.15
CA LEU A 72 -21.44 16.26 11.13
C LEU A 72 -22.31 16.08 12.39
N PRO A 73 -22.44 17.12 13.23
CA PRO A 73 -23.24 17.02 14.44
C PRO A 73 -24.71 16.80 14.08
N GLU A 74 -25.37 15.93 14.84
CA GLU A 74 -26.71 15.38 14.55
C GLU A 74 -27.79 16.46 14.30
N TRP A 75 -27.57 17.69 14.80
CA TRP A 75 -28.47 18.83 14.55
C TRP A 75 -28.54 19.25 13.08
N VAL A 76 -27.50 19.00 12.28
CA VAL A 76 -27.52 19.29 10.83
C VAL A 76 -28.50 18.36 10.10
N ALA A 77 -28.56 17.09 10.49
CA ALA A 77 -29.48 16.10 9.92
C ALA A 77 -30.95 16.39 10.29
N LYS A 78 -31.19 17.03 11.45
CA LYS A 78 -32.54 17.33 11.95
C LYS A 78 -33.19 18.57 11.30
N THR A 79 -32.41 19.35 10.54
CA THR A 79 -32.88 20.62 9.95
C THR A 79 -33.81 20.43 8.74
N GLU A 80 -33.85 19.24 8.14
CA GLU A 80 -34.74 18.94 6.99
C GLU A 80 -36.17 18.60 7.44
N GLU A 81 -36.35 17.88 8.56
CA GLU A 81 -37.69 17.56 9.10
C GLU A 81 -38.44 18.80 9.64
N ALA A 82 -37.72 19.80 10.15
CA ALA A 82 -38.34 21.02 10.71
C ALA A 82 -38.77 22.04 9.66
N ARG A 83 -38.43 21.81 8.37
CA ARG A 83 -38.80 22.70 7.26
C ARG A 83 -40.05 22.22 6.51
N GLU A 84 -40.58 21.06 6.88
CA GLU A 84 -41.81 20.47 6.35
C GLU A 84 -43.01 20.58 7.31
N ILE A 85 -42.87 21.33 8.42
CA ILE A 85 -43.94 21.63 9.40
C ILE A 85 -44.28 23.12 9.41
#